data_AF-A0A662VM46-F1
#
_entry.id   AF-A0A662VM46-F1
#
_cell.length_a   1.000
_cell.length_b   1.000
_cell.length_c   1.000
_cell.angle_alpha   90.00
_cell.angle_beta   90.00
_cell.angle_gamma   90.00
#
_symmetry.space_group_name_H-M   'P 1'
#
loop_
_entity.id
_entity.type
_entity.pdbx_description
1 polymer ?
#
loop_
_entity_poly.entity_id
_entity_poly.type
_entity_poly.pdbx_seq_one_letter_code
_entity_poly.pdbx_strand_id
1 'polypeptide(L)'
;MPTDYRKIAEENKIKYGMGRKHKIFFRQLYSDKKLHFIYELIQNADDAESKNLVFELYDDCLIVWNDGKKFNEDDVKAICSLLISTKDLSNIGTFGIGFKAVYAYTDLPEVYSGEERFRIRGVVEPELIEVIPENVKALVENGKTVFRLPFRKNITDDDLESLKNGLFSINLRNLIFLQHLESIQIYDKLNDRFLILRRKKEKVSELAEVVEIISEDNNGKNSEKWLVVHRVVYPPKEVIDKLLEELEKEYGSEDYEGEYEKAEYENERERILRSANTGQPIEVAFHLSNENKILPTSKSVLFSFLATQKETHLKFLIQGRYQTTPSRDNIAEDSLWNLWLRDS
;
A
#
# COMPACT_ATOMS: atom_id res chain seq x y z
N MET A 1 21.32 3.40 -16.12
CA MET A 1 22.14 2.20 -15.87
C MET A 1 21.28 1.30 -15.01
N PRO A 2 21.00 0.08 -15.45
CA PRO A 2 20.14 -0.83 -14.70
C PRO A 2 20.79 -1.17 -13.36
N THR A 3 19.95 -1.30 -12.34
CA THR A 3 20.36 -1.73 -10.99
C THR A 3 21.17 -3.03 -11.03
N ASP A 4 22.22 -3.12 -10.21
CA ASP A 4 22.97 -4.37 -10.03
C ASP A 4 22.21 -5.35 -9.13
N TYR A 5 21.29 -6.11 -9.73
CA TYR A 5 20.49 -7.10 -9.01
C TYR A 5 21.34 -8.19 -8.34
N ARG A 6 22.51 -8.53 -8.90
CA ARG A 6 23.37 -9.56 -8.31
C ARG A 6 23.94 -9.06 -6.99
N LYS A 7 24.43 -7.82 -6.98
CA LYS A 7 24.89 -7.16 -5.76
C LYS A 7 23.78 -7.12 -4.69
N ILE A 8 22.58 -6.67 -5.04
CA ILE A 8 21.44 -6.64 -4.08
C ILE A 8 21.12 -8.04 -3.55
N ALA A 9 21.09 -9.06 -4.43
CA ALA A 9 20.81 -10.43 -4.02
C ALA A 9 21.90 -11.01 -3.11
N GLU A 10 23.18 -10.69 -3.34
CA GLU A 10 24.31 -11.09 -2.49
C GLU A 10 24.26 -10.38 -1.14
N GLU A 11 24.03 -9.07 -1.12
CA GLU A 11 23.85 -8.28 0.11
C GLU A 11 22.68 -8.83 0.94
N ASN A 12 21.53 -9.12 0.31
CA ASN A 12 20.37 -9.69 1.01
C ASN A 12 20.63 -11.11 1.54
N LYS A 13 21.42 -11.93 0.85
CA LYS A 13 21.82 -13.26 1.34
C LYS A 13 22.72 -13.17 2.58
N ILE A 14 23.62 -12.20 2.61
CA ILE A 14 24.47 -11.93 3.77
C ILE A 14 23.61 -11.40 4.92
N LYS A 15 22.80 -10.37 4.65
CA LYS A 15 21.99 -9.66 5.64
C LYS A 15 20.92 -10.52 6.31
N TYR A 16 20.26 -11.41 5.57
CA TYR A 16 19.14 -12.22 6.07
C TYR A 16 19.50 -13.70 6.31
N GLY A 17 20.76 -14.07 6.05
CA GLY A 17 21.30 -15.42 6.25
C GLY A 17 20.90 -16.47 5.21
N MET A 18 21.72 -17.52 5.09
CA MET A 18 21.49 -18.68 4.21
C MET A 18 20.53 -19.70 4.85
N GLY A 19 19.23 -19.41 4.95
CA GLY A 19 18.30 -20.33 5.65
C GLY A 19 16.95 -20.57 4.95
N ARG A 20 16.60 -21.85 4.70
CA ARG A 20 15.24 -22.26 4.27
C ARG A 20 14.15 -22.04 5.34
N LYS A 21 14.52 -21.89 6.62
CA LYS A 21 13.57 -21.72 7.75
C LYS A 21 12.83 -20.38 7.70
N HIS A 22 13.52 -19.28 7.37
CA HIS A 22 12.89 -17.96 7.17
C HIS A 22 11.84 -17.99 6.05
N LYS A 23 12.15 -18.65 4.92
CA LYS A 23 11.24 -18.74 3.76
C LYS A 23 9.89 -19.43 4.09
N ILE A 24 9.85 -20.35 5.05
CA ILE A 24 8.62 -21.01 5.51
C ILE A 24 7.88 -20.17 6.55
N PHE A 25 8.61 -19.58 7.50
CA PHE A 25 8.05 -18.73 8.55
C PHE A 25 7.33 -17.50 7.97
N PHE A 26 7.94 -16.83 6.99
CA PHE A 26 7.33 -15.69 6.32
C PHE A 26 6.10 -16.09 5.50
N ARG A 27 6.12 -17.23 4.80
CA ARG A 27 4.95 -17.70 4.04
C ARG A 27 3.73 -17.99 4.93
N GLN A 28 3.95 -18.40 6.18
CA GLN A 28 2.89 -18.58 7.19
C GLN A 28 2.41 -17.25 7.80
N LEU A 29 3.29 -16.27 8.01
CA LEU A 29 2.89 -14.92 8.45
C LEU A 29 2.00 -14.18 7.43
N TYR A 30 2.08 -14.56 6.16
CA TYR A 30 1.36 -13.91 5.05
C TYR A 30 0.04 -14.59 4.65
N SER A 31 -0.31 -15.74 5.24
CA SER A 31 -1.52 -16.49 4.87
C SER A 31 -2.83 -15.86 5.34
N ASP A 32 -2.80 -15.08 6.41
CA ASP A 32 -4.01 -14.51 7.02
C ASP A 32 -4.40 -13.17 6.38
N LYS A 33 -3.55 -12.66 5.47
CA LYS A 33 -3.66 -11.33 4.85
C LYS A 33 -3.48 -11.37 3.34
N LYS A 34 -3.91 -12.47 2.70
CA LYS A 34 -3.67 -12.71 1.26
C LYS A 34 -4.11 -11.57 0.36
N LEU A 35 -5.13 -10.77 0.74
CA LEU A 35 -5.66 -9.69 -0.09
C LEU A 35 -5.04 -8.31 0.20
N HIS A 36 -4.19 -8.18 1.22
CA HIS A 36 -3.60 -6.88 1.58
C HIS A 36 -2.70 -6.31 0.48
N PHE A 37 -2.07 -7.13 -0.36
CA PHE A 37 -1.23 -6.63 -1.43
C PHE A 37 -2.00 -5.74 -2.43
N ILE A 38 -3.32 -5.92 -2.59
CA ILE A 38 -4.15 -5.10 -3.48
C ILE A 38 -4.11 -3.64 -3.03
N TYR A 39 -4.32 -3.43 -1.74
CA TYR A 39 -4.28 -2.12 -1.09
C TYR A 39 -2.90 -1.49 -1.12
N GLU A 40 -1.87 -2.31 -1.01
CA GLU A 40 -0.46 -1.88 -1.04
C GLU A 40 -0.04 -1.49 -2.46
N LEU A 41 -0.56 -2.16 -3.50
CA LEU A 41 -0.37 -1.75 -4.88
C LEU A 41 -1.12 -0.43 -5.19
N ILE A 42 -2.29 -0.21 -4.59
CA ILE A 42 -2.99 1.09 -4.66
C ILE A 42 -2.15 2.19 -4.03
N GLN A 43 -1.62 1.95 -2.83
CA GLN A 43 -0.71 2.86 -2.14
C GLN A 43 0.54 3.18 -2.97
N ASN A 44 1.23 2.15 -3.44
CA ASN A 44 2.46 2.31 -4.22
C ASN A 44 2.21 3.09 -5.52
N ALA A 45 1.07 2.90 -6.17
CA ALA A 45 0.71 3.67 -7.35
C ALA A 45 0.43 5.14 -7.01
N ASP A 46 -0.31 5.42 -5.92
CA ASP A 46 -0.56 6.80 -5.47
C ASP A 46 0.73 7.52 -5.08
N ASP A 47 1.61 6.86 -4.32
CA ASP A 47 2.92 7.39 -3.89
C ASP A 47 3.87 7.60 -5.07
N ALA A 48 3.74 6.77 -6.12
CA ALA A 48 4.42 6.97 -7.39
C ALA A 48 3.79 8.10 -8.23
N GLU A 49 2.83 8.85 -7.68
CA GLU A 49 2.10 9.93 -8.35
C GLU A 49 1.32 9.48 -9.60
N SER A 50 0.93 8.20 -9.64
CA SER A 50 0.14 7.66 -10.74
C SER A 50 -1.26 8.27 -10.76
N LYS A 51 -1.81 8.44 -11.97
CA LYS A 51 -3.21 8.80 -12.20
C LYS A 51 -4.09 7.59 -12.41
N ASN A 52 -3.54 6.51 -12.97
CA ASN A 52 -4.30 5.33 -13.36
C ASN A 52 -3.63 4.05 -12.85
N LEU A 53 -4.40 3.24 -12.13
CA LEU A 53 -4.01 1.90 -11.72
C LEU A 53 -4.99 0.88 -12.32
N VAL A 54 -4.46 -0.19 -12.91
CA VAL A 54 -5.26 -1.22 -13.57
C VAL A 54 -4.85 -2.60 -13.12
N PHE A 55 -5.83 -3.42 -12.76
CA PHE A 55 -5.71 -4.84 -12.45
C PHE A 55 -6.35 -5.65 -13.58
N GLU A 56 -5.61 -6.58 -14.16
CA GLU A 56 -6.07 -7.49 -15.20
C GLU A 56 -5.83 -8.93 -14.75
N LEU A 57 -6.93 -9.61 -14.42
CA LEU A 57 -6.92 -11.00 -13.99
C LEU A 57 -7.08 -11.92 -15.21
N TYR A 58 -6.07 -12.77 -15.43
CA TYR A 58 -6.06 -13.84 -16.43
C TYR A 58 -6.19 -15.21 -15.73
N ASP A 59 -6.22 -16.29 -16.50
CA ASP A 59 -6.21 -17.67 -15.98
C ASP A 59 -4.87 -18.07 -15.34
N ASP A 60 -3.76 -17.56 -15.86
CA ASP A 60 -2.41 -17.95 -15.44
C ASP A 60 -1.68 -16.88 -14.62
N CYS A 61 -2.19 -15.65 -14.58
CA CYS A 61 -1.55 -14.55 -13.88
C CYS A 61 -2.49 -13.40 -13.52
N LEU A 62 -2.03 -12.56 -12.58
CA LEU A 62 -2.55 -11.22 -12.35
C LEU A 62 -1.54 -10.20 -12.87
N ILE A 63 -1.95 -9.35 -13.79
CA ILE A 63 -1.15 -8.21 -14.26
C ILE A 63 -1.70 -6.95 -13.60
N VAL A 64 -0.82 -6.15 -13.00
CA VAL A 64 -1.16 -4.85 -12.41
C VAL A 64 -0.25 -3.80 -13.00
N TRP A 65 -0.78 -2.71 -13.51
CA TRP A 65 0.05 -1.65 -14.07
C TRP A 65 -0.44 -0.27 -13.69
N ASN A 66 0.50 0.67 -13.63
CA ASN A 66 0.22 2.07 -13.36
C ASN A 66 1.09 3.00 -14.24
N ASP A 67 0.74 4.28 -14.24
CA ASP A 67 1.39 5.33 -15.03
C ASP A 67 2.19 6.34 -14.19
N GLY A 68 2.57 5.94 -12.97
CA GLY A 68 3.38 6.74 -12.07
C GLY A 68 4.87 6.74 -12.41
N LYS A 69 5.66 7.21 -11.45
CA LYS A 69 7.12 7.25 -11.50
C LYS A 69 7.71 5.86 -11.75
N LYS A 70 8.82 5.86 -12.47
CA LYS A 70 9.59 4.64 -12.77
C LYS A 70 10.41 4.23 -11.55
N PHE A 71 10.64 2.93 -11.42
CA PHE A 71 11.53 2.41 -10.39
C PHE A 71 12.95 2.92 -10.56
N ASN A 72 13.61 3.18 -9.44
CA ASN A 72 15.04 3.36 -9.33
C ASN A 72 15.67 2.25 -8.46
N GLU A 73 16.98 2.29 -8.25
CA GLU A 73 17.71 1.30 -7.44
C GLU A 73 17.19 1.20 -6.00
N ASP A 74 16.78 2.32 -5.39
CA ASP A 74 16.25 2.33 -4.02
C ASP A 74 14.88 1.64 -3.95
N ASP A 75 14.04 1.80 -4.96
CA ASP A 75 12.76 1.08 -5.07
C ASP A 75 12.99 -0.44 -5.20
N VAL A 76 14.00 -0.86 -5.97
CA VAL A 76 14.39 -2.28 -6.12
C VAL A 76 14.88 -2.83 -4.77
N LYS A 77 15.72 -2.10 -4.05
CA LYS A 77 16.19 -2.49 -2.71
C LYS A 77 15.02 -2.57 -1.73
N ALA A 78 14.14 -1.59 -1.73
CA ALA A 78 12.99 -1.51 -0.82
C ALA A 78 12.01 -2.66 -1.05
N ILE A 79 11.63 -2.94 -2.31
CA ILE A 79 10.70 -4.04 -2.60
C ILE A 79 11.33 -5.42 -2.33
N CYS A 80 12.66 -5.52 -2.30
CA CYS A 80 13.40 -6.74 -1.99
C CYS A 80 13.84 -6.87 -0.51
N SER A 81 13.55 -5.90 0.35
CA SER A 81 13.90 -6.01 1.78
C SER A 81 12.95 -6.94 2.55
N LEU A 82 13.40 -7.46 3.70
CA LEU A 82 12.54 -8.05 4.75
C LEU A 82 12.22 -7.06 5.88
N LEU A 83 12.91 -5.92 5.89
CA LEU A 83 12.84 -4.92 6.94
C LEU A 83 11.81 -3.84 6.61
N ILE A 84 11.28 -3.26 7.69
CA ILE A 84 10.37 -2.11 7.79
C ILE A 84 10.66 -1.05 6.71
N SER A 85 9.62 -0.51 6.06
CA SER A 85 9.78 0.52 5.04
C SER A 85 10.51 1.74 5.63
N THR A 86 11.40 2.36 4.85
CA THR A 86 12.10 3.59 5.25
C THR A 86 11.18 4.81 5.28
N LYS A 87 9.87 4.69 5.02
CA LYS A 87 8.92 5.80 5.04
C LYS A 87 8.62 6.23 6.49
N ASP A 88 8.17 7.48 6.69
CA ASP A 88 7.85 8.03 8.02
C ASP A 88 6.82 7.18 8.82
N LEU A 89 6.56 7.53 10.09
CA LEU A 89 5.61 6.79 10.95
C LEU A 89 4.17 6.78 10.39
N SER A 90 3.90 7.70 9.47
CA SER A 90 2.58 8.01 8.92
C SER A 90 2.27 7.22 7.64
N ASN A 91 3.30 6.76 6.93
CA ASN A 91 3.17 5.95 5.74
C ASN A 91 3.00 4.49 6.16
N ILE A 92 1.83 3.95 5.83
CA ILE A 92 1.47 2.59 6.19
C ILE A 92 2.11 1.66 5.18
N GLY A 93 3.28 1.17 5.56
CA GLY A 93 4.08 0.12 4.93
C GLY A 93 5.05 -0.48 5.96
N THR A 94 4.67 -0.41 7.23
CA THR A 94 5.48 -0.51 8.47
C THR A 94 6.27 -1.81 8.64
N PHE A 95 6.18 -2.76 7.72
CA PHE A 95 6.91 -4.02 7.83
C PHE A 95 7.40 -4.58 6.49
N GLY A 96 7.23 -3.87 5.37
CA GLY A 96 7.48 -4.46 4.04
C GLY A 96 6.57 -5.66 3.70
N ILE A 97 5.64 -6.01 4.60
CA ILE A 97 4.72 -7.18 4.56
C ILE A 97 3.70 -7.07 3.43
N GLY A 98 3.27 -5.85 3.13
CA GLY A 98 2.13 -5.58 2.26
C GLY A 98 2.28 -6.17 0.87
N PHE A 99 3.37 -5.84 0.18
CA PHE A 99 3.69 -6.44 -1.12
C PHE A 99 3.97 -7.94 -1.01
N LYS A 100 4.60 -8.44 0.07
CA LYS A 100 4.92 -9.88 0.16
C LYS A 100 3.70 -10.79 0.23
N ALA A 101 2.50 -10.27 0.53
CA ALA A 101 1.27 -11.04 0.45
C ALA A 101 0.99 -11.58 -0.98
N VAL A 102 1.63 -11.04 -2.03
CA VAL A 102 1.57 -11.63 -3.39
C VAL A 102 2.06 -13.09 -3.42
N TYR A 103 2.93 -13.50 -2.50
CA TYR A 103 3.46 -14.87 -2.44
C TYR A 103 2.43 -15.94 -2.00
N ALA A 104 1.22 -15.51 -1.63
CA ALA A 104 0.06 -16.39 -1.53
C ALA A 104 -0.37 -16.93 -2.91
N TYR A 105 -0.14 -16.17 -3.98
CA TYR A 105 -0.61 -16.48 -5.34
C TYR A 105 0.53 -16.76 -6.33
N THR A 106 1.70 -16.15 -6.16
CA THR A 106 2.86 -16.31 -7.06
C THR A 106 4.11 -16.79 -6.31
N ASP A 107 4.99 -17.54 -6.97
CA ASP A 107 6.33 -17.86 -6.42
C ASP A 107 7.43 -16.91 -6.93
N LEU A 108 7.16 -16.18 -8.02
CA LEU A 108 8.13 -15.34 -8.75
C LEU A 108 7.41 -14.08 -9.29
N PRO A 109 7.09 -13.10 -8.43
CA PRO A 109 6.56 -11.83 -8.90
C PRO A 109 7.59 -11.12 -9.80
N GLU A 110 7.10 -10.57 -10.91
CA GLU A 110 7.88 -9.87 -11.93
C GLU A 110 7.54 -8.37 -11.91
N VAL A 111 8.55 -7.52 -12.06
CA VAL A 111 8.42 -6.06 -12.11
C VAL A 111 9.12 -5.52 -13.35
N TYR A 112 8.43 -4.66 -14.08
CA TYR A 112 8.95 -3.95 -15.25
C TYR A 112 8.66 -2.45 -15.09
N SER A 113 9.69 -1.61 -15.12
CA SER A 113 9.52 -0.17 -14.96
C SER A 113 10.75 0.58 -15.48
N GLY A 114 10.60 1.26 -16.63
CA GLY A 114 11.74 1.92 -17.27
C GLY A 114 12.83 0.94 -17.69
N GLU A 115 14.06 1.13 -17.18
CA GLU A 115 15.20 0.22 -17.43
C GLU A 115 15.16 -1.02 -16.51
N GLU A 116 14.33 -0.99 -15.46
CA GLU A 116 14.24 -2.05 -14.46
C GLU A 116 13.34 -3.19 -14.98
N ARG A 117 13.87 -4.42 -14.96
CA ARG A 117 13.15 -5.64 -15.37
C ARG A 117 13.66 -6.85 -14.61
N PHE A 118 12.96 -7.20 -13.53
CA PHE A 118 13.41 -8.25 -12.62
C PHE A 118 12.25 -9.07 -12.07
N ARG A 119 12.57 -10.29 -11.66
CA ARG A 119 11.69 -11.12 -10.82
C ARG A 119 12.30 -11.26 -9.44
N ILE A 120 11.48 -11.45 -8.43
CA ILE A 120 11.96 -11.60 -7.05
C ILE A 120 11.87 -13.08 -6.68
N ARG A 121 13.01 -13.72 -6.44
CA ARG A 121 13.08 -15.09 -5.94
C ARG A 121 13.16 -15.09 -4.43
N GLY A 122 12.37 -15.95 -3.79
CA GLY A 122 12.49 -16.18 -2.35
C GLY A 122 12.28 -14.91 -1.52
N VAL A 123 11.37 -14.02 -1.95
CA VAL A 123 10.97 -12.79 -1.25
C VAL A 123 11.97 -11.63 -1.36
N VAL A 124 13.28 -11.91 -1.51
CA VAL A 124 14.35 -10.90 -1.35
C VAL A 124 15.42 -10.90 -2.43
N GLU A 125 15.43 -11.87 -3.34
CA GLU A 125 16.54 -12.03 -4.30
C GLU A 125 16.07 -11.55 -5.69
N PRO A 126 16.38 -10.31 -6.12
CA PRO A 126 16.04 -9.86 -7.46
C PRO A 126 16.88 -10.56 -8.53
N GLU A 127 16.27 -10.89 -9.66
CA GLU A 127 16.92 -11.53 -10.80
C GLU A 127 16.48 -10.88 -12.10
N LEU A 128 17.44 -10.56 -12.97
CA LEU A 128 17.18 -9.98 -14.28
C LEU A 128 16.23 -10.84 -15.13
N ILE A 129 15.30 -10.17 -15.81
CA ILE A 129 14.48 -10.77 -16.87
C ILE A 129 15.02 -10.30 -18.22
N GLU A 130 15.59 -11.22 -18.99
CA GLU A 130 16.17 -10.90 -20.31
C GLU A 130 15.10 -10.65 -21.38
N VAL A 131 14.03 -11.44 -21.35
CA VAL A 131 12.94 -11.44 -22.33
C VAL A 131 11.65 -10.99 -21.66
N ILE A 132 11.10 -9.87 -22.14
CA ILE A 132 9.80 -9.37 -21.67
C ILE A 132 8.69 -10.26 -22.25
N PRO A 133 7.80 -10.83 -21.42
CA PRO A 133 6.68 -11.62 -21.90
C PRO A 133 5.73 -10.82 -22.80
N GLU A 134 5.19 -11.45 -23.83
CA GLU A 134 4.38 -10.78 -24.86
C GLU A 134 3.11 -10.11 -24.27
N ASN A 135 2.50 -10.72 -23.24
CA ASN A 135 1.31 -10.20 -22.57
C ASN A 135 1.52 -8.91 -21.76
N VAL A 136 2.78 -8.51 -21.49
CA VAL A 136 3.10 -7.22 -20.84
C VAL A 136 3.94 -6.30 -21.71
N LYS A 137 4.47 -6.80 -22.83
CA LYS A 137 5.40 -6.08 -23.71
C LYS A 137 4.88 -4.71 -24.13
N ALA A 138 3.65 -4.64 -24.61
CA ALA A 138 3.05 -3.38 -25.03
C ALA A 138 2.92 -2.37 -23.86
N LEU A 139 2.64 -2.82 -22.64
CA LEU A 139 2.57 -1.94 -21.47
C LEU A 139 3.96 -1.38 -21.12
N VAL A 140 4.98 -2.24 -21.13
CA VAL A 140 6.37 -1.86 -20.84
C VAL A 140 6.91 -0.89 -21.89
N GLU A 141 6.66 -1.15 -23.18
CA GLU A 141 7.06 -0.28 -24.29
C GLU A 141 6.37 1.10 -24.22
N ASN A 142 5.13 1.14 -23.72
CA ASN A 142 4.41 2.39 -23.44
C ASN A 142 4.82 3.06 -22.11
N GLY A 143 5.90 2.59 -21.48
CA GLY A 143 6.51 3.22 -20.31
C GLY A 143 5.72 3.05 -19.02
N LYS A 144 4.81 2.07 -18.93
CA LYS A 144 4.08 1.76 -17.70
C LYS A 144 4.97 1.05 -16.69
N THR A 145 4.67 1.23 -15.41
CA THR A 145 5.17 0.36 -14.35
C THR A 145 4.24 -0.84 -14.24
N VAL A 146 4.77 -2.05 -14.45
CA VAL A 146 4.00 -3.29 -14.55
C VAL A 146 4.49 -4.30 -13.53
N PHE A 147 3.57 -4.80 -12.71
CA PHE A 147 3.72 -5.99 -11.89
C PHE A 147 3.02 -7.14 -12.60
N ARG A 148 3.76 -8.19 -12.94
CA ARG A 148 3.17 -9.45 -13.42
C ARG A 148 3.33 -10.49 -12.32
N LEU A 149 2.23 -11.10 -11.92
CA LEU A 149 2.17 -12.10 -10.85
C LEU A 149 1.72 -13.44 -11.45
N PRO A 150 2.62 -14.24 -12.02
CA PRO A 150 2.29 -15.56 -12.55
C PRO A 150 1.83 -16.46 -11.42
N PHE A 151 0.70 -17.14 -11.57
CA PHE A 151 0.18 -18.01 -10.53
C PHE A 151 1.07 -19.23 -10.32
N ARG A 152 1.26 -19.60 -9.05
CA ARG A 152 1.99 -20.80 -8.67
C ARG A 152 1.26 -22.05 -9.18
N LYS A 153 2.00 -23.10 -9.52
CA LYS A 153 1.43 -24.33 -10.10
C LYS A 153 0.40 -25.04 -9.22
N ASN A 154 0.47 -24.84 -7.91
CA ASN A 154 -0.41 -25.45 -6.91
C ASN A 154 -1.45 -24.48 -6.35
N ILE A 155 -1.76 -23.40 -7.06
CA ILE A 155 -2.88 -22.51 -6.70
C ILE A 155 -4.20 -23.29 -6.77
N THR A 156 -5.09 -23.07 -5.80
CA THR A 156 -6.41 -23.72 -5.79
C THR A 156 -7.48 -22.81 -6.38
N ASP A 157 -8.60 -23.40 -6.81
CA ASP A 157 -9.77 -22.62 -7.24
C ASP A 157 -10.27 -21.70 -6.12
N ASP A 158 -10.23 -22.15 -4.87
CA ASP A 158 -10.59 -21.33 -3.70
C ASP A 158 -9.66 -20.11 -3.53
N ASP A 159 -8.35 -20.26 -3.78
CA ASP A 159 -7.41 -19.14 -3.76
C ASP A 159 -7.79 -18.12 -4.86
N LEU A 160 -8.08 -18.58 -6.08
CA LEU A 160 -8.48 -17.72 -7.19
C LEU A 160 -9.82 -17.03 -6.95
N GLU A 161 -10.80 -17.74 -6.39
CA GLU A 161 -12.10 -17.19 -6.04
C GLU A 161 -11.99 -16.15 -4.92
N SER A 162 -11.13 -16.39 -3.92
CA SER A 162 -10.81 -15.41 -2.89
C SER A 162 -10.17 -14.15 -3.48
N LEU A 163 -9.23 -14.31 -4.43
CA LEU A 163 -8.60 -13.19 -5.14
C LEU A 163 -9.62 -12.37 -5.94
N LYS A 164 -10.48 -13.04 -6.73
CA LYS A 164 -11.56 -12.39 -7.48
C LYS A 164 -12.47 -11.59 -6.56
N ASN A 165 -12.97 -12.22 -5.51
CA ASN A 165 -13.84 -11.54 -4.55
C ASN A 165 -13.12 -10.36 -3.89
N GLY A 166 -11.84 -10.52 -3.54
CA GLY A 166 -10.99 -9.44 -3.03
C GLY A 166 -10.92 -8.24 -3.97
N LEU A 167 -10.56 -8.46 -5.23
CA LEU A 167 -10.47 -7.40 -6.25
C LEU A 167 -11.80 -6.67 -6.45
N PHE A 168 -12.91 -7.38 -6.58
CA PHE A 168 -14.22 -6.76 -6.81
C PHE A 168 -14.92 -6.27 -5.53
N SER A 169 -14.35 -6.51 -4.36
CA SER A 169 -14.86 -6.00 -3.07
C SER A 169 -14.21 -4.67 -2.65
N ILE A 170 -13.27 -4.13 -3.44
CA ILE A 170 -12.59 -2.87 -3.13
C ILE A 170 -13.62 -1.77 -2.89
N ASN A 171 -13.53 -1.15 -1.71
CA ASN A 171 -14.45 -0.10 -1.31
C ASN A 171 -14.27 1.15 -2.18
N LEU A 172 -15.37 1.60 -2.80
CA LEU A 172 -15.46 2.82 -3.62
C LEU A 172 -14.84 4.05 -2.92
N ARG A 173 -14.99 4.12 -1.60
CA ARG A 173 -14.57 5.26 -0.77
C ARG A 173 -13.06 5.34 -0.57
N ASN A 174 -12.31 4.30 -0.93
CA ASN A 174 -10.85 4.31 -0.88
C ASN A 174 -10.25 5.42 -1.74
N LEU A 175 -10.89 5.81 -2.84
CA LEU A 175 -10.42 6.89 -3.70
C LEU A 175 -10.57 8.29 -3.09
N ILE A 176 -11.43 8.49 -2.09
CA ILE A 176 -11.76 9.84 -1.56
C ILE A 176 -10.49 10.56 -1.10
N PHE A 177 -9.62 9.82 -0.43
CA PHE A 177 -8.50 10.31 0.36
C PHE A 177 -7.12 10.12 -0.30
N LEU A 178 -7.08 9.49 -1.47
CA LEU A 178 -5.83 9.36 -2.24
C LEU A 178 -5.36 10.74 -2.72
N GLN A 179 -4.08 10.90 -3.01
CA GLN A 179 -3.56 12.20 -3.45
C GLN A 179 -3.53 12.30 -4.96
N HIS A 180 -3.02 11.27 -5.65
CA HIS A 180 -2.68 11.34 -7.06
C HIS A 180 -3.62 10.50 -7.94
N LEU A 181 -4.00 9.30 -7.50
CA LEU A 181 -4.81 8.36 -8.26
C LEU A 181 -6.19 8.93 -8.60
N GLU A 182 -6.53 8.90 -9.88
CA GLU A 182 -7.80 9.36 -10.42
C GLU A 182 -8.66 8.20 -10.90
N SER A 183 -8.06 7.06 -11.26
CA SER A 183 -8.81 5.85 -11.59
C SER A 183 -8.16 4.56 -11.07
N ILE A 184 -9.03 3.63 -10.67
CA ILE A 184 -8.69 2.23 -10.41
C ILE A 184 -9.61 1.39 -11.29
N GLN A 185 -9.03 0.53 -12.12
CA GLN A 185 -9.78 -0.32 -13.05
C GLN A 185 -9.43 -1.78 -12.79
N ILE A 186 -10.42 -2.64 -12.85
CA ILE A 186 -10.28 -4.07 -12.58
C ILE A 186 -11.00 -4.81 -13.70
N TYR A 187 -10.31 -5.74 -14.34
CA TYR A 187 -10.83 -6.56 -15.41
C TYR A 187 -10.59 -8.02 -15.07
N ASP A 188 -11.65 -8.82 -15.02
CA ASP A 188 -11.59 -10.28 -15.06
C ASP A 188 -11.73 -10.71 -16.52
N LYS A 189 -10.61 -11.09 -17.13
CA LYS A 189 -10.55 -11.45 -18.55
C LYS A 189 -11.19 -12.80 -18.85
N LEU A 190 -11.47 -13.61 -17.83
CA LEU A 190 -12.11 -14.92 -17.98
C LEU A 190 -13.62 -14.82 -17.99
N ASN A 191 -14.16 -13.97 -17.12
CA ASN A 191 -15.61 -13.86 -16.89
C ASN A 191 -16.24 -12.61 -17.52
N ASP A 192 -15.47 -11.86 -18.32
CA ASP A 192 -15.88 -10.59 -18.94
C ASP A 192 -16.51 -9.61 -17.92
N ARG A 193 -15.95 -9.61 -16.71
CA ARG A 193 -16.40 -8.79 -15.59
C ARG A 193 -15.44 -7.62 -15.40
N PHE A 194 -15.95 -6.43 -15.14
CA PHE A 194 -15.12 -5.28 -14.86
C PHE A 194 -15.68 -4.40 -13.74
N LEU A 195 -14.79 -3.63 -13.13
CA LEU A 195 -15.09 -2.57 -12.19
C LEU A 195 -14.17 -1.40 -12.47
N ILE A 196 -14.73 -0.24 -12.79
CA ILE A 196 -14.00 0.99 -13.02
C ILE A 196 -14.43 2.02 -11.99
N LEU A 197 -13.46 2.46 -11.19
CA LEU A 197 -13.63 3.52 -10.22
C LEU A 197 -12.91 4.76 -10.75
N ARG A 198 -13.61 5.89 -10.81
CA ARG A 198 -13.04 7.18 -11.19
C ARG A 198 -13.33 8.21 -10.13
N ARG A 199 -12.38 9.11 -9.92
CA ARG A 199 -12.50 10.23 -9.01
C ARG A 199 -12.40 11.54 -9.78
N LYS A 200 -13.25 12.49 -9.42
CA LYS A 200 -13.13 13.89 -9.84
C LYS A 200 -13.07 14.77 -8.60
N LYS A 201 -12.20 15.78 -8.64
CA LYS A 201 -12.04 16.76 -7.57
C LYS A 201 -12.41 18.14 -8.08
N GLU A 202 -13.18 18.88 -7.31
CA GLU A 202 -13.54 20.28 -7.55
C GLU A 202 -13.16 21.10 -6.32
N LYS A 203 -12.21 22.02 -6.45
CA LYS A 203 -11.77 22.87 -5.34
C LYS A 203 -12.90 23.84 -4.95
N VAL A 204 -13.27 23.84 -3.67
CA VAL A 204 -14.25 24.78 -3.11
C VAL A 204 -13.56 25.93 -2.40
N SER A 205 -12.48 25.64 -1.66
CA SER A 205 -11.65 26.63 -0.97
C SER A 205 -10.23 26.10 -0.79
N GLU A 206 -9.36 26.85 -0.12
CA GLU A 206 -8.02 26.37 0.26
C GLU A 206 -8.05 25.19 1.24
N LEU A 207 -9.17 24.99 1.96
CA LEU A 207 -9.30 23.93 2.97
C LEU A 207 -10.34 22.87 2.60
N ALA A 208 -10.98 22.97 1.44
CA ALA A 208 -12.05 22.05 1.08
C ALA A 208 -12.18 21.82 -0.41
N GLU A 209 -12.54 20.59 -0.77
CA GLU A 209 -12.85 20.16 -2.12
C GLU A 209 -14.10 19.27 -2.14
N VAL A 210 -14.79 19.23 -3.28
CA VAL A 210 -15.82 18.24 -3.55
C VAL A 210 -15.18 17.11 -4.34
N VAL A 211 -15.31 15.89 -3.82
CA VAL A 211 -14.85 14.66 -4.46
C VAL A 211 -16.05 13.87 -4.95
N GLU A 212 -16.15 13.69 -6.26
CA GLU A 212 -17.12 12.79 -6.88
C GLU A 212 -16.44 11.47 -7.21
N ILE A 213 -16.95 10.39 -6.61
CA ILE A 213 -16.55 9.02 -6.94
C ILE A 213 -17.60 8.44 -7.89
N ILE A 214 -17.14 7.94 -9.02
CA ILE A 214 -17.96 7.33 -10.05
C ILE A 214 -17.55 5.86 -10.14
N SER A 215 -18.50 4.95 -9.95
CA SER A 215 -18.31 3.52 -10.18
C SER A 215 -19.07 3.07 -11.40
N GLU A 216 -18.44 2.20 -12.18
CA GLU A 216 -19.01 1.62 -13.39
C GLU A 216 -18.65 0.14 -13.41
N ASP A 217 -19.65 -0.72 -13.51
CA ASP A 217 -19.50 -2.17 -13.63
C ASP A 217 -20.44 -2.72 -14.70
N ASN A 218 -20.51 -4.04 -14.84
CA ASN A 218 -21.41 -4.70 -15.79
C ASN A 218 -22.90 -4.37 -15.56
N ASN A 219 -23.30 -3.89 -14.37
CA ASN A 219 -24.68 -3.59 -14.02
C ASN A 219 -25.06 -2.11 -14.23
N GLY A 220 -24.09 -1.26 -14.53
CA GLY A 220 -24.30 0.14 -14.85
C GLY A 220 -23.36 1.05 -14.07
N LYS A 221 -23.82 2.29 -13.87
CA LYS A 221 -22.99 3.38 -13.35
C LYS A 221 -23.65 4.04 -12.15
N ASN A 222 -22.89 4.24 -11.09
CA ASN A 222 -23.29 4.96 -9.90
C ASN A 222 -22.29 6.07 -9.58
N SER A 223 -22.73 7.05 -8.78
CA SER A 223 -21.86 8.12 -8.31
C SER A 223 -22.21 8.56 -6.90
N GLU A 224 -21.19 8.87 -6.10
CA GLU A 224 -21.31 9.47 -4.77
C GLU A 224 -20.50 10.77 -4.73
N LYS A 225 -21.02 11.80 -4.06
CA LYS A 225 -20.33 13.08 -3.87
C LYS A 225 -20.00 13.31 -2.41
N TRP A 226 -18.83 13.86 -2.16
CA TRP A 226 -18.29 14.07 -0.82
C TRP A 226 -17.68 15.46 -0.71
N LEU A 227 -18.06 16.22 0.32
CA LEU A 227 -17.33 17.42 0.72
C LEU A 227 -16.18 16.97 1.63
N VAL A 228 -14.95 17.12 1.17
CA VAL A 228 -13.74 16.81 1.93
C VAL A 228 -13.15 18.11 2.47
N VAL A 229 -12.87 18.14 3.76
CA VAL A 229 -12.23 19.26 4.45
C VAL A 229 -10.88 18.80 4.96
N HIS A 230 -9.84 19.58 4.70
CA HIS A 230 -8.45 19.24 4.97
C HIS A 230 -7.88 20.12 6.07
N ARG A 231 -7.06 19.52 6.93
CA ARG A 231 -6.21 20.22 7.88
C ARG A 231 -4.86 19.53 7.95
N VAL A 232 -3.79 20.30 8.08
CA VAL A 232 -2.45 19.76 8.32
C VAL A 232 -2.07 20.06 9.77
N VAL A 233 -1.59 19.05 10.47
CA VAL A 233 -1.11 19.15 11.85
C VAL A 233 0.34 18.68 11.93
N TYR A 234 1.10 19.20 12.89
CA TYR A 234 2.51 18.85 13.07
C TYR A 234 2.69 18.22 14.45
N PRO A 235 3.48 17.13 14.55
CA PRO A 235 3.71 16.49 15.83
C PRO A 235 4.44 17.45 16.78
N PRO A 236 3.93 17.66 18.01
CA PRO A 236 4.63 18.39 19.04
C PRO A 236 5.97 17.73 19.34
N LYS A 237 6.97 18.54 19.71
CA LYS A 237 8.30 18.05 20.05
C LYS A 237 8.23 17.02 21.18
N GLU A 238 7.34 17.22 22.15
CA GLU A 238 7.15 16.33 23.30
C GLU A 238 6.68 14.93 22.89
N VAL A 239 5.92 14.80 21.79
CA VAL A 239 5.50 13.49 21.26
C VAL A 239 6.69 12.78 20.62
N ILE A 240 7.49 13.51 19.84
CA ILE A 240 8.69 12.97 19.18
C ILE A 240 9.74 12.53 20.22
N ASP A 241 10.01 13.36 21.21
CA ASP A 241 10.98 13.07 22.27
C ASP A 241 10.58 11.79 23.03
N LYS A 242 9.30 11.63 23.38
CA LYS A 242 8.80 10.41 24.04
C LYS A 242 8.88 9.16 23.15
N LEU A 243 8.59 9.27 21.86
CA LEU A 243 8.73 8.15 20.91
C LEU A 243 10.19 7.69 20.82
N LEU A 244 11.15 8.63 20.83
CA LEU A 244 12.57 8.30 20.86
C LEU A 244 12.97 7.63 22.18
N GLU A 245 12.46 8.11 23.32
CA GLU A 245 12.69 7.48 24.62
C GLU A 245 12.10 6.05 24.72
N GLU A 246 10.93 5.82 24.14
CA GLU A 246 10.31 4.48 24.06
C GLU A 246 11.16 3.54 23.20
N LEU A 247 11.63 4.02 22.04
CA LEU A 247 12.51 3.26 21.17
C LEU A 247 13.85 2.91 21.86
N GLU A 248 14.46 3.87 22.56
CA GLU A 248 15.68 3.63 23.33
C GLU A 248 15.48 2.60 24.45
N LYS A 249 14.30 2.57 25.10
CA LYS A 249 13.99 1.55 26.11
C LYS A 249 13.78 0.17 25.52
N GLU A 250 13.19 0.09 24.33
CA GLU A 250 12.92 -1.18 23.62
C GLU A 250 14.21 -1.86 23.15
N TYR A 251 15.16 -1.07 22.62
CA TYR A 251 16.43 -1.57 22.05
C TYR A 251 17.65 -1.39 22.96
N GLY A 252 17.52 -0.70 24.10
CA GLY A 252 18.64 -0.31 24.97
C GLY A 252 19.08 -1.32 26.02
N SER A 253 18.53 -2.54 26.05
CA SER A 253 19.04 -3.60 26.94
C SER A 253 20.33 -4.21 26.38
N GLU A 254 21.31 -4.51 27.26
CA GLU A 254 22.63 -5.08 26.94
C GLU A 254 22.59 -6.41 26.16
N ASP A 255 21.42 -7.04 25.99
CA ASP A 255 21.23 -8.30 25.27
C ASP A 255 21.13 -8.15 23.73
N TYR A 256 21.14 -6.93 23.17
CA TYR A 256 21.03 -6.68 21.73
C TYR A 256 22.40 -6.39 21.07
N GLU A 257 23.19 -7.42 20.81
CA GLU A 257 24.53 -7.29 20.18
C GLU A 257 24.58 -7.60 18.67
N GLY A 258 23.44 -7.87 18.01
CA GLY A 258 23.40 -8.22 16.59
C GLY A 258 23.39 -7.02 15.64
N GLU A 259 24.07 -7.15 14.48
CA GLU A 259 24.08 -6.14 13.41
C GLU A 259 22.66 -5.86 12.84
N TYR A 260 21.75 -6.83 12.95
CA TYR A 260 20.37 -6.71 12.45
C TYR A 260 19.53 -5.77 13.32
N GLU A 261 19.56 -5.99 14.64
CA GLU A 261 18.81 -5.22 15.63
C GLU A 261 19.29 -3.76 15.68
N LYS A 262 20.60 -3.55 15.54
CA LYS A 262 21.16 -2.20 15.41
C LYS A 262 20.65 -1.47 14.18
N ALA A 263 20.57 -2.15 13.04
CA ALA A 263 20.02 -1.56 11.81
C ALA A 263 18.52 -1.28 11.94
N GLU A 264 17.76 -2.14 12.62
CA GLU A 264 16.33 -1.92 12.87
C GLU A 264 16.09 -0.69 13.76
N TYR A 265 16.85 -0.56 14.85
CA TYR A 265 16.84 0.63 15.72
C TYR A 265 17.14 1.92 14.95
N GLU A 266 18.23 1.96 14.17
CA GLU A 266 18.60 3.17 13.42
C GLU A 266 17.52 3.53 12.38
N ASN A 267 16.96 2.54 11.68
CA ASN A 267 15.86 2.77 10.76
C ASN A 267 14.63 3.36 11.47
N GLU A 268 14.19 2.77 12.59
CA GLU A 268 13.01 3.28 13.31
C GLU A 268 13.25 4.68 13.88
N ARG A 269 14.47 4.94 14.38
CA ARG A 269 14.88 6.26 14.84
C ARG A 269 14.82 7.30 13.73
N GLU A 270 15.33 6.99 12.54
CA GLU A 270 15.23 7.88 11.39
C GLU A 270 13.78 8.14 10.95
N ARG A 271 12.90 7.12 11.04
CA ARG A 271 11.47 7.27 10.74
C ARG A 271 10.78 8.23 11.70
N ILE A 272 11.06 8.13 13.00
CA ILE A 272 10.55 9.06 14.02
C ILE A 272 11.02 10.48 13.71
N LEU A 273 12.32 10.67 13.47
CA LEU A 273 12.91 11.98 13.19
C LEU A 273 12.38 12.62 11.91
N ARG A 274 12.13 11.81 10.86
CA ARG A 274 11.49 12.29 9.63
C ARG A 274 10.06 12.76 9.89
N SER A 275 9.33 12.05 10.75
CA SER A 275 7.96 12.38 11.11
C SER A 275 7.85 13.73 11.83
N ALA A 276 8.87 14.10 12.61
CA ALA A 276 8.93 15.37 13.35
C ALA A 276 8.76 16.62 12.46
N ASN A 277 9.26 16.56 11.22
CA ASN A 277 9.22 17.69 10.28
C ASN A 277 8.19 17.49 9.16
N THR A 278 7.35 16.46 9.25
CA THR A 278 6.40 16.11 8.20
C THR A 278 4.98 16.46 8.66
N GLY A 279 4.34 17.39 7.96
CA GLY A 279 2.94 17.74 8.19
C GLY A 279 2.01 16.53 7.93
N GLN A 280 1.11 16.28 8.88
CA GLN A 280 0.19 15.15 8.84
C GLN A 280 -1.20 15.63 8.40
N PRO A 281 -1.73 15.12 7.27
CA PRO A 281 -3.07 15.46 6.83
C PRO A 281 -4.11 14.76 7.71
N ILE A 282 -5.06 15.54 8.20
CA ILE A 282 -6.32 15.09 8.79
C ILE A 282 -7.44 15.58 7.88
N GLU A 283 -8.26 14.65 7.41
CA GLU A 283 -9.27 14.91 6.40
C GLU A 283 -10.62 14.36 6.87
N VAL A 284 -11.67 15.15 6.68
CA VAL A 284 -13.05 14.75 7.03
C VAL A 284 -13.90 14.82 5.78
N ALA A 285 -14.63 13.75 5.47
CA ALA A 285 -15.50 13.68 4.31
C ALA A 285 -16.97 13.54 4.72
N PHE A 286 -17.78 14.50 4.27
CA PHE A 286 -19.23 14.52 4.43
C PHE A 286 -19.91 14.10 3.14
N HIS A 287 -20.81 13.12 3.21
CA HIS A 287 -21.59 12.70 2.05
C HIS A 287 -22.55 13.80 1.61
N LEU A 288 -22.67 14.03 0.31
CA LEU A 288 -23.54 15.05 -0.28
C LEU A 288 -24.70 14.42 -1.05
N SER A 289 -25.88 15.01 -0.93
CA SER A 289 -27.00 14.74 -1.83
C SER A 289 -26.76 15.33 -3.22
N ASN A 290 -27.63 14.98 -4.18
CA ASN A 290 -27.63 15.61 -5.51
C ASN A 290 -27.87 17.13 -5.48
N GLU A 291 -28.46 17.66 -4.40
CA GLU A 291 -28.67 19.10 -4.15
C GLU A 291 -27.54 19.71 -3.31
N ASN A 292 -26.40 19.01 -3.15
CA ASN A 292 -25.25 19.43 -2.33
C ASN A 292 -25.57 19.66 -0.84
N LYS A 293 -26.58 18.96 -0.29
CA LYS A 293 -26.85 18.95 1.15
C LYS A 293 -26.05 17.85 1.83
N ILE A 294 -25.47 18.15 2.99
CA ILE A 294 -24.76 17.15 3.80
C ILE A 294 -25.75 16.10 4.32
N LEU A 295 -25.42 14.82 4.10
CA LEU A 295 -26.19 13.67 4.55
C LEU A 295 -25.37 12.84 5.54
N PRO A 296 -26.02 12.25 6.56
CA PRO A 296 -25.34 11.30 7.43
C PRO A 296 -25.00 10.02 6.66
N THR A 297 -23.79 9.51 6.87
CA THR A 297 -23.33 8.24 6.33
C THR A 297 -23.68 7.09 7.27
N SER A 298 -24.30 6.03 6.75
CA SER A 298 -24.76 4.88 7.56
C SER A 298 -23.64 3.95 8.03
N LYS A 299 -22.51 3.90 7.31
CA LYS A 299 -21.30 3.14 7.66
C LYS A 299 -20.08 4.07 7.65
N SER A 300 -19.64 4.50 8.83
CA SER A 300 -18.47 5.35 9.00
C SER A 300 -17.35 4.56 9.67
N VAL A 301 -16.29 4.28 8.90
CA VAL A 301 -15.06 3.65 9.40
C VAL A 301 -13.93 4.67 9.42
N LEU A 302 -12.93 4.40 10.25
CA LEU A 302 -11.71 5.19 10.29
C LEU A 302 -10.87 4.88 9.05
N PHE A 303 -10.39 5.91 8.37
CA PHE A 303 -9.43 5.79 7.29
C PHE A 303 -8.03 6.06 7.82
N SER A 304 -7.10 5.19 7.47
CA SER A 304 -5.68 5.49 7.53
C SER A 304 -5.10 5.12 6.19
N PHE A 305 -4.99 6.13 5.31
CA PHE A 305 -4.81 6.02 3.86
C PHE A 305 -5.96 5.28 3.13
N LEU A 306 -6.28 4.07 3.56
CA LEU A 306 -7.42 3.25 3.15
C LEU A 306 -8.34 2.96 4.34
N ALA A 307 -9.57 2.52 4.05
CA ALA A 307 -10.53 2.12 5.06
C ALA A 307 -9.96 1.03 6.00
N THR A 308 -10.12 1.22 7.30
CA THR A 308 -9.93 0.17 8.32
C THR A 308 -11.26 -0.52 8.62
N GLN A 309 -11.26 -1.54 9.48
CA GLN A 309 -12.52 -2.14 9.98
C GLN A 309 -13.05 -1.42 11.25
N LYS A 310 -12.33 -0.43 11.78
CA LYS A 310 -12.73 0.31 12.98
C LYS A 310 -13.89 1.25 12.68
N GLU A 311 -15.07 0.93 13.20
CA GLU A 311 -16.24 1.81 13.11
C GLU A 311 -16.07 3.03 14.03
N THR A 312 -16.43 4.21 13.53
CA THR A 312 -16.35 5.47 14.28
C THR A 312 -17.71 5.95 14.76
N HIS A 313 -18.80 5.47 14.15
CA HIS A 313 -20.18 5.93 14.35
C HIS A 313 -20.44 7.45 14.17
N LEU A 314 -19.45 8.21 13.67
CA LEU A 314 -19.50 9.67 13.53
C LEU A 314 -20.48 10.17 12.45
N LYS A 315 -20.97 9.27 11.59
CA LYS A 315 -21.83 9.59 10.43
C LYS A 315 -21.16 10.44 9.34
N PHE A 316 -19.85 10.62 9.42
CA PHE A 316 -18.96 11.13 8.38
C PHE A 316 -17.70 10.27 8.35
N LEU A 317 -16.91 10.35 7.28
CA LEU A 317 -15.63 9.65 7.21
C LEU A 317 -14.52 10.56 7.73
N ILE A 318 -13.58 9.97 8.45
CA ILE A 318 -12.40 10.68 8.93
C ILE A 318 -11.16 9.87 8.52
N GLN A 319 -10.17 10.59 8.00
CA GLN A 319 -8.88 10.07 7.65
C GLN A 319 -7.82 10.80 8.46
N GLY A 320 -6.91 10.02 9.05
CA GLY A 320 -5.64 10.49 9.55
C GLY A 320 -4.60 9.40 9.33
N ARG A 321 -3.31 9.75 9.35
CA ARG A 321 -2.23 8.77 9.17
C ARG A 321 -1.93 8.02 10.47
N TYR A 322 -2.94 7.31 10.97
CA TYR A 322 -2.86 6.48 12.16
C TYR A 322 -2.03 5.22 11.91
N GLN A 323 -1.21 4.84 12.90
CA GLN A 323 -0.59 3.53 12.97
C GLN A 323 -1.67 2.47 13.18
N THR A 324 -1.80 1.54 12.22
CA THR A 324 -2.78 0.46 12.27
C THR A 324 -2.21 -0.78 12.95
N THR A 325 -3.08 -1.66 13.43
CA THR A 325 -2.70 -3.05 13.72
C THR A 325 -2.16 -3.71 12.44
N PRO A 326 -1.37 -4.80 12.54
CA PRO A 326 -0.89 -5.51 11.36
C PRO A 326 -2.03 -5.96 10.42
N SER A 327 -3.19 -6.33 10.96
CA SER A 327 -4.41 -6.74 10.23
C SER A 327 -5.23 -5.57 9.68
N ARG A 328 -4.93 -4.33 10.07
CA ARG A 328 -5.69 -3.11 9.73
C ARG A 328 -7.18 -3.17 10.12
N ASP A 329 -7.54 -4.07 11.03
CA ASP A 329 -8.87 -4.14 11.62
C ASP A 329 -9.08 -3.02 12.65
N ASN A 330 -8.00 -2.56 13.30
CA ASN A 330 -8.02 -1.45 14.25
C ASN A 330 -6.77 -0.57 14.13
N ILE A 331 -6.70 0.49 14.94
CA ILE A 331 -5.51 1.31 15.17
C ILE A 331 -4.84 0.92 16.49
N ALA A 332 -3.54 1.20 16.63
CA ALA A 332 -2.83 1.02 17.88
C ALA A 332 -3.29 2.08 18.90
N GLU A 333 -4.22 1.75 19.79
CA GLU A 333 -4.91 2.72 20.67
C GLU A 333 -3.97 3.38 21.69
N ASP A 334 -2.93 2.66 22.12
CA ASP A 334 -1.95 3.14 23.11
C ASP A 334 -0.75 3.88 22.47
N SER A 335 -0.69 3.95 21.14
CA SER A 335 0.41 4.65 20.45
C SER A 335 0.34 6.15 20.72
N LEU A 336 1.44 6.73 21.21
CA LEU A 336 1.59 8.17 21.39
C LEU A 336 1.29 8.95 20.11
N TRP A 337 1.66 8.40 18.95
CA TRP A 337 1.38 8.99 17.64
C TRP A 337 -0.13 9.07 17.36
N ASN A 338 -0.85 7.97 17.60
CA ASN A 338 -2.29 7.90 17.37
C ASN A 338 -3.08 8.76 18.35
N LEU A 339 -2.66 8.79 19.62
CA LEU A 339 -3.26 9.65 20.64
C LEU A 339 -3.12 11.13 20.26
N TRP A 340 -1.92 11.55 19.85
CA TRP A 340 -1.70 12.91 19.38
C TRP A 340 -2.56 13.25 18.15
N LEU A 341 -2.60 12.39 17.13
CA LEU A 341 -3.40 12.62 15.93
C LEU A 341 -4.91 12.71 16.23
N ARG A 342 -5.41 11.92 17.18
CA ARG A 342 -6.81 11.98 17.62
C ARG A 342 -7.16 13.32 18.29
N ASP A 343 -6.23 13.86 19.08
CA ASP A 343 -6.45 15.04 19.91
C ASP A 343 -6.17 16.37 19.16
N SER A 344 -5.69 16.30 17.91
CA SER A 344 -5.33 17.44 17.05
C SER A 344 -6.51 17.96 16.22
#